data_AF-A0A8S3JJR0-F1
#
_entry.id   AF-A0A8S3JJR0-F1
#
_cell.length_a   1.000
_cell.length_b   1.000
_cell.length_c   1.000
_cell.angle_alpha   90.00
_cell.angle_beta   90.00
_cell.angle_gamma   90.00
#
_symmetry.space_group_name_H-M   'P 1'
#
loop_
_entity.id
_entity.type
_entity.pdbx_description
1 polymer ?
#
loop_
_entity_poly.entity_id
_entity_poly.type
_entity_poly.pdbx_seq_one_letter_code
_entity_poly.pdbx_strand_id
1 'polypeptide(L)'
;VKPTDREDDGRTLITNKLVSEVYLTRLLATKGSLQQYIDSFFETIFCLVDLPLPIKYLFDFLDEQAEIYQIFDSNIIHTWKSNSLPLRFLVNIIKNPDFIFDVQKTNVIDASLSVIAQMFMDSCAAGTHQLTKDSPSSKLLFYRDVQKYKKLVEKYYDAISSLPTVSTTDLDQNVII
;
A
#
# COMPACT_ATOMS: atom_id res chain seq x y z
N VAL A 1 -23.42 -21.74 -0.14
CA VAL A 1 -23.37 -23.16 -0.55
C VAL A 1 -23.66 -23.99 0.69
N LYS A 2 -24.65 -24.90 0.64
CA LYS A 2 -24.94 -25.82 1.76
C LYS A 2 -23.95 -26.99 1.72
N PRO A 3 -23.41 -27.47 2.86
CA PRO A 3 -22.52 -28.61 2.86
C PRO A 3 -23.35 -29.91 2.82
N THR A 4 -22.90 -30.87 2.02
CA THR A 4 -23.39 -32.25 2.03
C THR A 4 -22.22 -33.14 2.39
N ASP A 5 -22.44 -34.00 3.38
CA ASP A 5 -21.45 -34.87 4.00
C ASP A 5 -21.12 -36.11 3.16
N ARG A 6 -19.81 -36.41 3.14
CA ARG A 6 -19.12 -37.70 2.97
C ARG A 6 -18.76 -38.24 1.56
N GLU A 7 -17.50 -38.70 1.54
CA GLU A 7 -16.82 -39.60 0.61
C GLU A 7 -16.32 -39.05 -0.74
N ASP A 8 -15.36 -38.12 -0.70
CA ASP A 8 -14.43 -37.95 -1.83
C ASP A 8 -13.17 -37.13 -1.46
N ASP A 9 -12.36 -37.53 -0.47
CA ASP A 9 -11.24 -36.68 -0.01
C ASP A 9 -10.20 -36.43 -1.13
N GLY A 10 -10.00 -37.42 -2.01
CA GLY A 10 -9.08 -37.35 -3.15
C GLY A 10 -9.57 -36.50 -4.32
N ARG A 11 -10.81 -36.69 -4.82
CA ARG A 11 -11.32 -35.85 -5.91
C ARG A 11 -11.90 -34.54 -5.40
N THR A 12 -12.28 -34.39 -4.14
CA THR A 12 -12.61 -33.07 -3.56
C THR A 12 -11.37 -32.20 -3.51
N LEU A 13 -10.20 -32.74 -3.14
CA LEU A 13 -8.93 -32.02 -3.23
C LEU A 13 -8.59 -31.64 -4.68
N ILE A 14 -8.70 -32.57 -5.64
CA ILE A 14 -8.39 -32.31 -7.06
C ILE A 14 -9.38 -31.31 -7.66
N THR A 15 -10.68 -31.46 -7.37
CA THR A 15 -11.74 -30.52 -7.78
C THR A 15 -11.51 -29.16 -7.14
N ASN A 16 -11.20 -29.07 -5.85
CA ASN A 16 -10.85 -27.81 -5.18
C ASN A 16 -9.58 -27.17 -5.77
N LYS A 17 -8.59 -27.98 -6.18
CA LYS A 17 -7.38 -27.50 -6.84
C LYS A 17 -7.66 -26.93 -8.24
N LEU A 18 -8.43 -27.66 -9.05
CA LEU A 18 -8.86 -27.24 -10.38
C LEU A 18 -9.77 -26.00 -10.32
N VAL A 19 -10.70 -25.99 -9.37
CA VAL A 19 -11.59 -24.85 -9.09
C VAL A 19 -10.78 -23.64 -8.63
N SER A 20 -9.80 -23.83 -7.73
CA SER A 20 -8.85 -22.80 -7.30
C SER A 20 -7.99 -22.27 -8.46
N GLU A 21 -7.62 -23.11 -9.42
CA GLU A 21 -6.80 -22.72 -10.58
C GLU A 21 -7.61 -21.91 -11.61
N VAL A 22 -8.86 -22.32 -11.89
CA VAL A 22 -9.79 -21.53 -12.74
C VAL A 22 -10.10 -20.17 -12.11
N TYR A 23 -10.28 -20.11 -10.78
CA TYR A 23 -10.45 -18.84 -10.08
C TYR A 23 -9.17 -18.00 -10.10
N LEU A 24 -7.99 -18.62 -10.02
CA LEU A 24 -6.71 -17.90 -10.12
C LEU A 24 -6.56 -17.22 -11.49
N THR A 25 -6.91 -17.87 -12.60
CA THR A 25 -6.88 -17.25 -13.93
C THR A 25 -7.82 -16.05 -14.03
N ARG A 26 -9.02 -16.14 -13.44
CA ARG A 26 -9.98 -15.01 -13.42
C ARG A 26 -9.49 -13.86 -12.54
N LEU A 27 -8.86 -14.15 -11.40
CA LEU A 27 -8.23 -13.15 -10.53
C LEU A 27 -7.07 -12.46 -11.25
N LEU A 28 -6.23 -13.21 -11.96
CA LEU A 28 -5.15 -12.68 -12.80
C LEU A 28 -5.68 -11.76 -13.90
N ALA A 29 -6.75 -12.16 -14.60
CA ALA A 29 -7.38 -11.33 -15.61
C ALA A 29 -7.91 -10.02 -15.02
N THR A 30 -8.63 -10.10 -13.89
CA THR A 30 -9.17 -8.93 -13.19
C THR A 30 -8.06 -7.99 -12.72
N LYS A 31 -7.01 -8.55 -12.11
CA LYS A 31 -5.80 -7.80 -11.75
C LYS A 31 -5.21 -7.09 -12.97
N GLY A 32 -5.03 -7.81 -14.07
CA GLY A 32 -4.47 -7.26 -15.31
C GLY A 32 -5.27 -6.07 -15.83
N SER A 33 -6.61 -6.14 -15.80
CA SER A 33 -7.49 -5.04 -16.20
C SER A 33 -7.42 -3.82 -15.27
N LEU A 34 -7.13 -4.01 -13.98
CA LEU A 34 -7.04 -2.93 -13.00
C LEU A 34 -5.62 -2.35 -12.86
N GLN A 35 -4.60 -3.05 -13.37
CA GLN A 35 -3.19 -2.77 -13.09
C GLN A 35 -2.79 -1.33 -13.39
N GLN A 36 -3.18 -0.78 -14.56
CA GLN A 36 -2.86 0.60 -14.94
C GLN A 36 -3.43 1.63 -13.96
N TYR A 37 -4.64 1.40 -13.44
CA TYR A 37 -5.29 2.33 -12.51
C TYR A 37 -4.62 2.29 -11.14
N ILE A 38 -4.21 1.09 -10.69
CA ILE A 38 -3.45 0.91 -9.46
C ILE A 38 -2.08 1.58 -9.59
N ASP A 39 -1.39 1.37 -10.71
CA ASP A 39 -0.10 2.00 -10.99
C ASP A 39 -0.20 3.53 -10.96
N SER A 40 -1.13 4.11 -11.72
CA SER A 40 -1.34 5.56 -11.74
C SER A 40 -1.71 6.12 -10.37
N PHE A 41 -2.50 5.39 -9.58
CA PHE A 41 -2.87 5.81 -8.22
C PHE A 41 -1.66 5.84 -7.27
N PHE A 42 -0.83 4.79 -7.28
CA PHE A 42 0.39 4.74 -6.45
C PHE A 42 1.40 5.80 -6.89
N GLU A 43 1.59 5.98 -8.19
CA GLU A 43 2.47 7.01 -8.75
C GLU A 43 2.00 8.42 -8.39
N THR A 44 0.69 8.66 -8.37
CA THR A 44 0.11 9.95 -7.95
C THR A 44 0.33 10.22 -6.46
N ILE A 45 0.11 9.22 -5.60
CA ILE A 45 0.33 9.35 -4.15
C ILE A 45 1.79 9.64 -3.83
N PHE A 46 2.71 8.94 -4.49
CA PHE A 46 4.15 9.05 -4.27
C PHE A 46 4.82 9.96 -5.30
N CYS A 47 4.12 11.03 -5.70
CA CYS A 47 4.61 12.06 -6.60
C CYS A 47 5.13 13.27 -5.80
N LEU A 48 6.16 13.93 -6.33
CA LEU A 48 6.68 15.18 -5.76
C LEU A 48 6.02 16.43 -6.36
N VAL A 49 5.33 16.28 -7.48
CA VAL A 49 4.60 17.38 -8.11
C VAL A 49 3.47 17.78 -7.17
N ASP A 50 3.44 19.07 -6.82
CA ASP A 50 2.48 19.65 -5.87
C ASP A 50 2.48 18.98 -4.47
N LEU A 51 3.66 18.54 -4.00
CA LEU A 51 3.82 17.98 -2.65
C LEU A 51 3.24 18.94 -1.58
N PRO A 52 2.24 18.51 -0.79
CA PRO A 52 1.69 19.32 0.29
C PRO A 52 2.77 19.70 1.31
N LEU A 53 2.89 21.00 1.62
CA LEU A 53 3.84 21.51 2.62
C LEU A 53 3.76 20.79 3.98
N PRO A 54 2.58 20.42 4.52
CA PRO A 54 2.51 19.66 5.77
C PRO A 54 3.22 18.30 5.71
N ILE A 55 3.27 17.64 4.56
CA ILE A 55 3.97 16.36 4.40
C ILE A 55 5.48 16.58 4.46
N LYS A 56 6.00 17.58 3.73
CA LYS A 56 7.42 17.94 3.78
C LYS A 56 7.83 18.32 5.20
N TYR A 57 7.09 19.21 5.84
CA TYR A 57 7.35 19.65 7.21
C TYR A 57 7.34 18.48 8.21
N LEU A 58 6.33 17.60 8.13
CA LEU A 58 6.26 16.43 9.00
C LEU A 58 7.46 15.49 8.80
N PHE A 59 7.89 15.27 7.56
CA PHE A 59 9.00 14.37 7.28
C PHE A 59 10.35 14.97 7.67
N ASP A 60 10.54 16.28 7.49
CA ASP A 60 11.71 17.00 8.00
C ASP A 60 11.79 16.92 9.52
N PHE A 61 10.65 17.11 10.21
CA PHE A 61 10.59 16.93 11.66
C PHE A 61 11.01 15.53 12.08
N LEU A 62 10.54 14.48 11.39
CA LEU A 62 10.94 13.10 11.70
C LEU A 62 12.44 12.86 11.47
N ASP A 63 13.01 13.44 10.41
CA ASP A 63 14.44 13.36 10.11
C ASP A 63 15.28 14.09 11.18
N GLU A 64 14.85 15.28 11.62
CA GLU A 64 15.49 16.05 12.70
C GLU A 64 15.44 15.29 14.04
N GLN A 65 14.28 14.69 14.38
CA GLN A 65 14.18 13.85 15.58
C GLN A 65 15.14 12.65 15.51
N ALA A 66 15.27 12.01 14.35
CA ALA A 66 16.22 10.92 14.17
C ALA A 66 17.67 11.39 14.39
N GLU A 67 18.04 12.57 13.90
CA GLU A 67 19.36 13.16 14.12
C GLU A 67 19.64 13.47 15.60
N ILE A 68 18.69 14.11 16.30
CA ILE A 68 18.79 14.45 17.74
C ILE A 68 19.03 13.19 18.58
N TYR A 69 18.32 12.09 18.27
CA TYR A 69 18.45 10.82 18.97
C TYR A 69 19.54 9.90 18.40
N GLN A 70 20.34 10.37 17.44
CA GLN A 70 21.42 9.63 16.78
C GLN A 70 20.97 8.29 16.15
N ILE A 71 19.78 8.29 15.55
CA ILE A 71 19.22 7.15 14.83
C ILE A 71 19.62 7.25 13.36
N PHE A 72 20.60 6.43 12.95
CA PHE A 72 21.11 6.40 11.57
C PHE A 72 20.57 5.24 10.74
N ASP A 73 19.77 4.34 11.32
CA ASP A 73 19.13 3.25 10.56
C ASP A 73 17.96 3.79 9.74
N SER A 74 18.16 3.85 8.42
CA SER A 74 17.15 4.32 7.48
C SER A 74 15.86 3.52 7.52
N ASN A 75 15.88 2.24 7.94
CA ASN A 75 14.65 1.44 8.07
C ASN A 75 13.76 1.94 9.21
N ILE A 76 14.35 2.48 10.27
CA ILE A 76 13.59 3.04 11.40
C ILE A 76 12.91 4.33 10.96
N ILE A 77 13.66 5.23 10.32
CA ILE A 77 13.15 6.51 9.81
C ILE A 77 12.07 6.27 8.74
N HIS A 78 12.30 5.34 7.81
CA HIS A 78 11.30 4.89 6.84
C HIS A 78 10.03 4.40 7.52
N THR A 79 10.17 3.60 8.58
CA THR A 79 9.03 3.08 9.36
C THR A 79 8.26 4.21 10.03
N TRP A 80 8.93 5.24 10.55
CA TRP A 80 8.28 6.42 11.12
C TRP A 80 7.48 7.20 10.07
N LYS A 81 8.10 7.51 8.92
CA LYS A 81 7.43 8.18 7.80
C LYS A 81 6.21 7.38 7.34
N SER A 82 6.37 6.07 7.12
CA SER A 82 5.27 5.18 6.72
C SER A 82 4.13 5.11 7.75
N ASN A 83 4.45 5.04 9.05
CA ASN A 83 3.45 5.00 10.11
C ASN A 83 2.78 6.35 10.40
N SER A 84 3.42 7.47 10.03
CA SER A 84 2.87 8.81 10.26
C SER A 84 1.78 9.18 9.25
N LEU A 85 1.94 8.76 7.98
CA LEU A 85 1.08 9.21 6.88
C LEU A 85 0.45 8.06 6.09
N PRO A 86 1.18 7.29 5.24
CA PRO A 86 0.54 6.36 4.32
C PRO A 86 -0.25 5.26 5.03
N LEU A 87 0.29 4.69 6.12
CA LEU A 87 -0.37 3.61 6.85
C LEU A 87 -1.54 4.07 7.73
N ARG A 88 -1.65 5.37 8.01
CA ARG A 88 -2.71 5.95 8.86
C ARG A 88 -3.79 6.65 8.06
N PHE A 89 -3.40 7.45 7.08
CA PHE A 89 -4.31 8.27 6.28
C PHE A 89 -4.67 7.55 4.99
N LEU A 90 -3.68 7.25 4.14
CA LEU A 90 -3.93 6.78 2.78
C LEU A 90 -4.56 5.39 2.73
N VAL A 91 -4.15 4.46 3.60
CA VAL A 91 -4.81 3.14 3.71
C VAL A 91 -6.30 3.29 4.03
N ASN A 92 -6.68 4.25 4.88
CA ASN A 92 -8.08 4.48 5.22
C ASN A 92 -8.86 5.08 4.05
N ILE A 93 -8.24 5.99 3.27
CA ILE A 93 -8.85 6.52 2.04
C ILE A 93 -9.05 5.42 0.99
N ILE A 94 -8.06 4.54 0.78
CA ILE A 94 -8.17 3.42 -0.17
C ILE A 94 -9.33 2.49 0.22
N LYS A 95 -9.47 2.18 1.51
CA LYS A 95 -10.51 1.26 2.00
C LYS A 95 -11.91 1.89 2.05
N ASN A 96 -11.99 3.21 2.22
CA ASN A 96 -13.24 3.93 2.44
C ASN A 96 -13.34 5.11 1.48
N PRO A 97 -13.55 4.86 0.17
CA PRO A 97 -13.69 5.91 -0.84
C PRO A 97 -14.90 6.82 -0.58
N ASP A 98 -15.88 6.34 0.19
CA ASP A 98 -17.05 7.08 0.65
C ASP A 98 -16.71 8.26 1.59
N PHE A 99 -15.48 8.35 2.10
CA PHE A 99 -15.00 9.53 2.83
C PHE A 99 -14.76 10.73 1.90
N ILE A 100 -14.53 10.49 0.61
CA ILE A 100 -14.22 11.52 -0.38
C ILE A 100 -15.36 11.66 -1.40
N PHE A 101 -15.98 10.55 -1.78
CA PHE A 101 -16.97 10.51 -2.85
C PHE A 101 -18.34 10.07 -2.32
N ASP A 102 -19.42 10.62 -2.87
CA ASP A 102 -20.78 10.14 -2.61
C ASP A 102 -21.04 8.85 -3.41
N VAL A 103 -20.54 7.73 -2.88
CA VAL A 103 -20.64 6.41 -3.52
C VAL A 103 -21.07 5.34 -2.52
N GLN A 104 -21.92 4.42 -2.96
CA GLN A 104 -22.29 3.25 -2.15
C GLN A 104 -21.27 2.13 -2.34
N LYS A 105 -20.55 1.79 -1.26
CA LYS A 105 -19.60 0.68 -1.25
C LYS A 105 -20.32 -0.67 -1.08
N THR A 106 -20.19 -1.55 -2.07
CA THR A 106 -20.67 -2.94 -1.98
C THR A 106 -19.61 -3.84 -1.32
N ASN A 107 -20.03 -5.00 -0.80
CA ASN A 107 -19.12 -5.98 -0.18
C ASN A 107 -18.03 -6.49 -1.15
N VAL A 108 -18.33 -6.57 -2.45
CA VAL A 108 -17.36 -7.00 -3.46
C VAL A 108 -16.28 -5.93 -3.66
N ILE A 109 -16.69 -4.66 -3.73
CA ILE A 109 -15.76 -3.53 -3.83
C ILE A 109 -14.91 -3.44 -2.56
N ASP A 110 -15.50 -3.59 -1.38
CA ASP A 110 -14.78 -3.59 -0.11
C ASP A 110 -13.68 -4.67 -0.04
N ALA A 111 -14.00 -5.89 -0.50
CA ALA A 111 -13.03 -6.97 -0.60
C ALA A 111 -11.90 -6.66 -1.60
N SER A 112 -12.21 -6.10 -2.77
CA SER A 112 -11.21 -5.72 -3.77
C SER A 112 -10.30 -4.58 -3.27
N LEU A 113 -10.88 -3.54 -2.67
CA LEU A 113 -10.13 -2.42 -2.09
C LEU A 113 -9.26 -2.87 -0.92
N SER A 114 -9.71 -3.83 -0.13
CA SER A 114 -8.90 -4.42 0.95
C SER A 114 -7.64 -5.12 0.43
N VAL A 115 -7.71 -5.78 -0.72
CA VAL A 115 -6.54 -6.38 -1.37
C VAL A 115 -5.55 -5.29 -1.82
N ILE A 116 -6.04 -4.22 -2.45
CA ILE A 116 -5.22 -3.08 -2.90
C ILE A 116 -4.59 -2.37 -1.70
N ALA A 117 -5.35 -2.15 -0.63
CA ALA A 117 -4.87 -1.56 0.61
C ALA A 117 -3.77 -2.42 1.25
N GLN A 118 -3.91 -3.76 1.22
CA GLN A 118 -2.86 -4.65 1.71
C GLN A 118 -1.58 -4.53 0.86
N MET A 119 -1.69 -4.48 -0.46
CA MET A 119 -0.53 -4.23 -1.32
C MET A 119 0.14 -2.89 -1.02
N PHE A 120 -0.67 -1.85 -0.77
CA PHE A 120 -0.16 -0.52 -0.40
C PHE A 120 0.59 -0.57 0.94
N MET A 121 0.01 -1.22 1.95
CA MET A 121 0.66 -1.43 3.25
C MET A 121 1.98 -2.18 3.11
N ASP A 122 1.98 -3.28 2.35
CA ASP A 122 3.17 -4.09 2.11
C ASP A 122 4.26 -3.29 1.37
N SER A 123 3.86 -2.36 0.50
CA SER A 123 4.77 -1.47 -0.23
C SER A 123 5.40 -0.38 0.64
N CYS A 124 4.75 -0.02 1.75
CA CYS A 124 5.28 0.97 2.70
C CYS A 124 6.15 0.35 3.81
N ALA A 125 6.13 -0.98 3.97
CA ALA A 125 6.90 -1.68 4.99
C ALA A 125 8.41 -1.61 4.73
N ALA A 126 9.18 -1.25 5.76
CA ALA A 126 10.64 -1.25 5.71
C ALA A 126 11.20 -2.67 5.52
N GLY A 127 12.32 -2.77 4.81
CA GLY A 127 12.99 -4.03 4.52
C GLY A 127 12.29 -4.91 3.47
N THR A 128 12.94 -6.01 3.11
CA THR A 128 12.41 -6.98 2.12
C THR A 128 11.82 -8.19 2.81
N HIS A 129 10.62 -8.59 2.39
CA HIS A 129 10.00 -9.83 2.85
C HIS A 129 10.34 -10.92 1.85
N GLN A 130 11.06 -11.97 2.28
CA GLN A 130 11.33 -13.11 1.42
C GLN A 130 10.05 -13.95 1.24
N LEU A 131 9.79 -14.37 0.01
CA LEU A 131 8.72 -15.33 -0.27
C LEU A 131 9.16 -16.71 0.22
N THR A 132 8.36 -17.30 1.11
CA THR A 132 8.51 -18.69 1.53
C THR A 132 7.49 -19.58 0.81
N LYS A 133 7.73 -20.90 0.81
CA LYS A 133 6.81 -21.89 0.19
C LYS A 133 5.40 -21.87 0.80
N ASP A 134 5.27 -21.35 2.03
CA ASP A 134 4.01 -21.23 2.77
C ASP A 134 3.33 -19.85 2.60
N SER A 135 3.88 -18.97 1.74
CA SER A 135 3.29 -17.65 1.49
C SER A 135 1.93 -17.77 0.79
N PRO A 136 0.89 -17.04 1.24
CA PRO A 136 -0.43 -17.07 0.60
C PRO A 136 -0.39 -16.70 -0.88
N SER A 137 -1.27 -17.29 -1.70
CA SER A 137 -1.30 -17.06 -3.16
C SER A 137 -1.47 -15.60 -3.56
N SER A 138 -2.20 -14.80 -2.77
CA SER A 138 -2.32 -13.35 -2.96
C SER A 138 -0.96 -12.64 -2.84
N LYS A 139 -0.12 -13.04 -1.88
CA LYS A 139 1.22 -12.47 -1.69
C LYS A 139 2.14 -12.79 -2.87
N LEU A 140 2.05 -14.01 -3.43
CA LEU A 140 2.77 -14.38 -4.65
C LEU A 140 2.29 -13.59 -5.87
N LEU A 141 0.98 -13.41 -5.99
CA LEU A 141 0.33 -12.72 -7.12
C LEU A 141 0.80 -11.28 -7.25
N PHE A 142 0.95 -10.57 -6.14
CA PHE A 142 1.29 -9.16 -6.09
C PHE A 142 2.76 -8.88 -5.75
N TYR A 143 3.58 -9.92 -5.50
CA TYR A 143 4.96 -9.74 -5.06
C TYR A 143 5.78 -8.81 -5.97
N ARG A 144 5.72 -9.03 -7.29
CA ARG A 144 6.47 -8.20 -8.24
C ARG A 144 6.05 -6.73 -8.20
N ASP A 145 4.75 -6.48 -8.07
CA ASP A 145 4.19 -5.13 -8.02
C ASP A 145 4.53 -4.46 -6.68
N VAL A 146 4.41 -5.17 -5.57
CA VAL A 146 4.82 -4.69 -4.25
C VAL A 146 6.31 -4.31 -4.26
N GLN A 147 7.18 -5.12 -4.85
CA GLN A 147 8.61 -4.76 -4.95
C GLN A 147 8.85 -3.55 -5.87
N LYS A 148 8.05 -3.35 -6.93
CA LYS A 148 8.08 -2.12 -7.75
C LYS A 148 7.68 -0.92 -6.90
N TYR A 149 6.58 -1.00 -6.16
CA TYR A 149 6.07 0.09 -5.34
C TYR A 149 6.94 0.40 -4.13
N LYS A 150 7.59 -0.59 -3.50
CA LYS A 150 8.59 -0.34 -2.45
C LYS A 150 9.68 0.61 -2.92
N LYS A 151 10.23 0.36 -4.11
CA LYS A 151 11.24 1.24 -4.72
C LYS A 151 10.70 2.64 -5.02
N LEU A 152 9.42 2.76 -5.33
CA LEU A 152 8.76 4.06 -5.52
C LEU A 152 8.66 4.82 -4.18
N VAL A 153 8.26 4.14 -3.11
CA VAL A 153 8.18 4.72 -1.75
C VAL A 153 9.56 5.15 -1.24
N GLU A 154 10.57 4.30 -1.39
CA GLU A 154 11.96 4.61 -1.02
C GLU A 154 12.45 5.88 -1.73
N LYS A 155 12.29 5.94 -3.06
CA LYS A 155 12.64 7.14 -3.85
C LYS A 155 11.86 8.38 -3.43
N TYR A 156 10.59 8.23 -3.10
CA TYR A 156 9.75 9.34 -2.65
C TYR A 156 10.29 9.94 -1.34
N TYR A 157 10.62 9.10 -0.35
CA TYR A 157 11.21 9.58 0.91
C TYR A 157 12.58 10.22 0.72
N ASP A 158 13.47 9.61 -0.08
CA ASP A 158 14.80 10.15 -0.37
C ASP A 158 14.71 11.52 -1.06
N ALA A 159 13.79 11.65 -2.01
CA ALA A 159 13.62 12.88 -2.76
C ALA A 159 13.02 14.00 -1.89
N ILE A 160 12.07 13.69 -1.00
CA ILE A 160 11.54 14.67 -0.03
C ILE A 160 12.63 15.17 0.89
N SER A 161 13.46 14.28 1.44
CA SER A 161 14.58 14.68 2.31
C SER A 161 15.62 15.55 1.56
N SER A 162 15.69 15.43 0.24
CA SER A 162 16.56 16.26 -0.61
C SER A 162 15.98 17.65 -0.95
N LEU A 163 14.69 17.90 -0.67
CA LEU A 163 14.06 19.20 -0.88
C LEU A 163 14.51 20.21 0.19
N PRO A 164 14.51 21.52 -0.12
CA PRO A 164 14.75 22.57 0.87
C PRO A 164 13.83 22.43 2.08
N THR A 165 14.35 22.71 3.28
CA THR A 165 13.58 22.66 4.51
C THR A 165 12.47 23.73 4.51
N VAL A 166 11.33 23.37 5.07
CA VAL A 166 10.16 24.26 5.17
C VAL A 166 10.12 24.88 6.57
N SER A 167 10.01 26.21 6.67
CA SER A 167 9.87 26.88 7.97
C SER A 167 8.41 26.86 8.45
N THR A 168 8.19 27.02 9.76
CA THR A 168 6.84 27.16 10.33
C THR A 168 6.10 28.38 9.76
N THR A 169 6.83 29.44 9.43
CA THR A 169 6.28 30.66 8.80
C THR A 169 5.70 30.35 7.42
N ASP A 170 6.38 29.52 6.63
CA ASP A 170 5.89 29.09 5.31
C ASP A 170 4.65 28.20 5.45
N LEU A 171 4.58 27.40 6.52
CA LEU A 171 3.42 26.58 6.82
C LEU A 171 2.20 27.45 7.17
N ASP A 172 2.35 28.39 8.10
CA ASP A 172 1.27 29.25 8.59
C ASP A 172 0.65 30.12 7.49
N GLN A 173 1.43 30.53 6.49
CA GLN A 173 0.93 31.29 5.34
C GLN A 173 0.13 30.45 4.34
N ASN A 174 0.32 29.13 4.33
CA ASN A 174 -0.33 28.20 3.40
C ASN A 174 -1.42 27.33 4.07
N VAL A 175 -1.58 27.42 5.38
CA VAL A 175 -2.73 26.83 6.09
C VAL A 175 -3.94 27.73 5.87
N ILE A 176 -4.67 27.48 4.79
CA ILE A 176 -6.02 28.02 4.61
C ILE A 176 -6.96 27.15 5.44
N ILE A 177 -7.37 27.66 6.61
CA ILE A 177 -8.51 27.14 7.37
C ILE A 177 -9.79 27.80 6.84
#